data_AF-A0A0L6ZDP9-F1
#
_entry.id   AF-A0A0L6ZDP9-F1
#
_cell.length_a   1.000
_cell.length_b   1.000
_cell.length_c   1.000
_cell.angle_alpha   90.00
_cell.angle_beta   90.00
_cell.angle_gamma   90.00
#
_symmetry.space_group_name_H-M   'P 1'
#
loop_
_entity.id
_entity.type
_entity.pdbx_description
1 polymer ?
#
loop_
_entity_poly.entity_id
_entity_poly.type
_entity_poly.pdbx_seq_one_letter_code
_entity_poly.pdbx_strand_id
1 'polypeptide(L)'
;MKYEIVDCIDAGTEYCPCHLAETGDCILCSELCNKTFCDCINWKGTCIYQEFIWNGNKAKEDRKSYLCKIVNKTLIDDKLLIISIEASQDLIQPLVHPGSYVFLRNPNFKEYFDAPISIMDIDSDNNTITFAIEINGVKTKKIEELNIEDNIMVRGPYWNGVLGLRNILKASKGNSIIIARSIGLAPMLPVLKKLYSNENKVTVIIDKAEYKEIFTKEYLKKYNIELIEISTFEAGELTNEFKKLLHDLIKEKNPNLIHCAGADILIYKILELLGDEQNYSCCNNAKMCCGEGVCGACTVRFKGHVIKRLCKLQVEPKYLFEGRRLI
;
A
#
# COMPACT_ATOMS: atom_id res chain seq x y z
N MET A 1 -22.82 -3.43 18.57
CA MET A 1 -22.29 -3.82 17.24
C MET A 1 -21.03 -3.02 16.98
N LYS A 2 -19.88 -3.67 16.73
CA LYS A 2 -18.68 -2.95 16.28
C LYS A 2 -18.93 -2.50 14.84
N TYR A 3 -19.04 -1.19 14.61
CA TYR A 3 -19.25 -0.63 13.27
C TYR A 3 -17.90 -0.62 12.55
N GLU A 4 -17.78 -1.34 11.43
CA GLU A 4 -16.58 -1.28 10.58
C GLU A 4 -16.53 0.10 9.92
N ILE A 5 -15.46 0.86 10.18
CA ILE A 5 -15.24 2.14 9.50
C ILE A 5 -14.69 1.82 8.11
N VAL A 6 -15.50 2.06 7.08
CA VAL A 6 -15.17 1.80 5.68
C VAL A 6 -14.96 3.11 4.95
N ASP A 7 -13.80 3.26 4.30
CA ASP A 7 -13.43 4.47 3.58
C ASP A 7 -12.98 4.15 2.15
N CYS A 8 -12.90 5.16 1.28
CA CYS A 8 -12.43 5.04 -0.10
C CYS A 8 -11.24 5.98 -0.28
N ILE A 9 -10.15 5.41 -0.78
CA ILE A 9 -8.90 6.15 -0.96
C ILE A 9 -9.01 7.32 -1.95
N ASP A 10 -9.93 7.23 -2.91
CA ASP A 10 -10.14 8.26 -3.92
C ASP A 10 -11.22 9.27 -3.53
N ALA A 11 -11.96 9.04 -2.45
CA ALA A 11 -13.01 9.97 -2.05
C ALA A 11 -12.43 11.37 -1.75
N GLY A 12 -12.93 12.37 -2.47
CA GLY A 12 -12.46 13.75 -2.37
C GLY A 12 -11.23 14.09 -3.23
N THR A 13 -10.71 13.16 -4.04
CA THR A 13 -9.62 13.42 -4.99
C THR A 13 -10.17 13.78 -6.38
N GLU A 14 -9.27 14.15 -7.30
CA GLU A 14 -9.59 14.37 -8.71
C GLU A 14 -10.10 13.10 -9.44
N TYR A 15 -9.93 11.92 -8.86
CA TYR A 15 -10.39 10.64 -9.42
C TYR A 15 -11.74 10.18 -8.84
N CYS A 16 -12.43 11.03 -8.08
CA CYS A 16 -13.77 10.78 -7.57
C CYS A 16 -14.72 11.90 -7.99
N PRO A 17 -15.88 11.58 -8.60
CA PRO A 17 -16.45 10.24 -8.84
C PRO A 17 -15.73 9.43 -9.93
N CYS A 18 -15.77 8.11 -9.81
CA CYS A 18 -15.19 7.15 -10.77
C CYS A 18 -16.27 6.30 -11.44
N HIS A 19 -15.90 5.37 -12.31
CA HIS A 19 -16.82 4.47 -13.02
C HIS A 19 -17.76 3.65 -12.10
N LEU A 20 -17.37 3.39 -10.85
CA LEU A 20 -18.28 2.76 -9.88
C LEU A 20 -19.50 3.64 -9.55
N ALA A 21 -19.37 4.97 -9.62
CA ALA A 21 -20.51 5.87 -9.44
C ALA A 21 -21.49 5.79 -10.62
N GLU A 22 -20.98 5.66 -11.84
CA GLU A 22 -21.81 5.58 -13.06
C GLU A 22 -22.71 4.35 -13.08
N THR A 23 -22.23 3.23 -12.52
CA THR A 23 -22.96 1.95 -12.51
C THR A 23 -23.80 1.73 -11.26
N GLY A 24 -23.80 2.68 -10.32
CA GLY A 24 -24.49 2.50 -9.03
C GLY A 24 -23.78 1.51 -8.08
N ASP A 25 -22.46 1.37 -8.20
CA ASP A 25 -21.60 0.47 -7.43
C ASP A 25 -20.66 1.24 -6.45
N CYS A 26 -20.99 2.48 -6.10
CA CYS A 26 -20.12 3.32 -5.27
C CYS A 26 -19.90 2.72 -3.87
N ILE A 27 -18.65 2.44 -3.50
CA ILE A 27 -18.34 1.77 -2.22
C ILE A 27 -18.61 2.63 -0.97
N LEU A 28 -18.91 3.93 -1.11
CA LEU A 28 -19.19 4.84 0.00
C LEU A 28 -20.54 5.55 -0.09
N CYS A 29 -20.95 5.98 -1.28
CA CYS A 29 -22.14 6.81 -1.44
C CYS A 29 -23.37 5.92 -1.64
N SER A 30 -24.28 5.94 -0.67
CA SER A 30 -25.54 5.19 -0.67
C SER A 30 -26.49 5.53 -1.82
N GLU A 31 -26.62 6.81 -2.14
CA GLU A 31 -27.41 7.30 -3.30
C GLU A 31 -26.87 6.73 -4.62
N LEU A 32 -25.54 6.64 -4.74
CA LEU A 32 -24.84 5.99 -5.86
C LEU A 32 -24.68 4.47 -5.66
N CYS A 33 -25.51 3.89 -4.79
CA CYS A 33 -25.59 2.46 -4.51
C CYS A 33 -27.04 1.97 -4.40
N ASN A 34 -27.94 2.62 -5.16
CA ASN A 34 -29.37 2.27 -5.25
C ASN A 34 -30.14 2.38 -3.93
N LYS A 35 -29.65 3.15 -2.94
CA LYS A 35 -30.45 3.56 -1.79
C LYS A 35 -31.11 4.90 -2.06
N THR A 36 -32.23 5.16 -1.38
CA THR A 36 -33.04 6.39 -1.53
C THR A 36 -32.74 7.46 -0.48
N PHE A 37 -31.68 7.27 0.31
CA PHE A 37 -31.28 8.22 1.34
C PHE A 37 -29.75 8.23 1.49
N CYS A 38 -29.23 9.38 1.89
CA CYS A 38 -27.84 9.56 2.25
C CYS A 38 -27.56 9.05 3.67
N ASP A 39 -26.60 8.13 3.79
CA ASP A 39 -26.06 7.60 5.05
C ASP A 39 -24.55 7.83 5.17
N CYS A 40 -24.05 8.93 4.59
CA CYS A 40 -22.61 9.21 4.54
C CYS A 40 -21.98 9.27 5.94
N ILE A 41 -21.19 8.23 6.25
CA ILE A 41 -20.48 8.08 7.53
C ILE A 41 -19.09 8.74 7.54
N ASN A 42 -18.49 8.93 6.36
CA ASN A 42 -17.10 9.34 6.21
C ASN A 42 -17.00 10.54 5.24
N TRP A 43 -17.39 11.71 5.73
CA TRP A 43 -17.30 12.96 4.98
C TRP A 43 -15.85 13.38 4.75
N LYS A 44 -15.49 13.65 3.50
CA LYS A 44 -14.12 14.04 3.06
C LYS A 44 -14.01 15.50 2.63
N GLY A 45 -14.98 16.34 2.99
CA GLY A 45 -15.06 17.73 2.56
C GLY A 45 -15.96 17.94 1.34
N THR A 46 -16.22 16.90 0.56
CA THR A 46 -17.09 16.94 -0.63
C THR A 46 -18.11 15.81 -0.65
N CYS A 47 -19.27 16.08 -1.24
CA CYS A 47 -20.32 15.07 -1.44
C CYS A 47 -20.11 14.37 -2.79
N ILE A 48 -19.83 13.07 -2.77
CA ILE A 48 -19.57 12.27 -3.98
C ILE A 48 -20.76 12.31 -4.94
N TYR A 49 -22.00 12.22 -4.43
CA TYR A 49 -23.20 12.32 -5.23
C TYR A 49 -23.30 13.69 -5.92
N GLN A 50 -23.09 14.77 -5.16
CA GLN A 50 -23.15 16.12 -5.72
C GLN A 50 -22.07 16.34 -6.80
N GLU A 51 -20.85 15.90 -6.54
CA GLU A 51 -19.74 15.93 -7.51
C GLU A 51 -20.10 15.15 -8.79
N PHE A 52 -20.79 14.02 -8.66
CA PHE A 52 -21.26 13.23 -9.79
C PHE A 52 -22.32 13.94 -10.63
N ILE A 53 -23.30 14.57 -9.97
CA ILE A 53 -24.29 15.38 -10.68
C ILE A 53 -23.62 16.58 -11.38
N TRP A 54 -22.72 17.27 -10.71
CA TRP A 54 -21.97 18.40 -11.28
C TRP A 54 -21.04 17.99 -12.42
N ASN A 55 -20.54 16.77 -12.41
CA ASN A 55 -19.77 16.19 -13.50
C ASN A 55 -20.66 15.61 -14.63
N GLY A 56 -21.94 15.98 -14.69
CA GLY A 56 -22.85 15.58 -15.76
C GLY A 56 -23.22 14.10 -15.75
N ASN A 57 -23.27 13.47 -14.56
CA ASN A 57 -23.52 12.05 -14.36
C ASN A 57 -22.47 11.15 -15.04
N LYS A 58 -21.22 11.57 -15.05
CA LYS A 58 -20.08 10.82 -15.59
C LYS A 58 -18.95 10.71 -14.57
N ALA A 59 -18.11 9.69 -14.75
CA ALA A 59 -16.84 9.56 -14.05
C ALA A 59 -15.89 10.69 -14.47
N LYS A 60 -14.99 11.07 -13.55
CA LYS A 60 -13.83 11.92 -13.88
C LYS A 60 -12.82 11.13 -14.72
N GLU A 61 -11.87 11.85 -15.32
CA GLU A 61 -10.84 11.23 -16.18
C GLU A 61 -10.03 10.17 -15.43
N ASP A 62 -9.63 9.13 -16.18
CA ASP A 62 -8.75 8.09 -15.68
C ASP A 62 -7.33 8.61 -15.42
N ARG A 63 -6.59 7.85 -14.61
CA ARG A 63 -5.18 8.11 -14.34
C ARG A 63 -4.35 8.03 -15.61
N LYS A 64 -3.48 9.03 -15.77
CA LYS A 64 -2.59 9.17 -16.93
C LYS A 64 -1.46 8.15 -16.89
N SER A 65 -0.94 7.88 -18.08
CA SER A 65 0.29 7.10 -18.26
C SER A 65 1.41 8.03 -18.71
N TYR A 66 2.58 7.84 -18.12
CA TYR A 66 3.77 8.65 -18.29
C TYR A 66 4.88 7.76 -18.84
N LEU A 67 5.65 8.29 -19.80
CA LEU A 67 6.85 7.64 -20.28
C LEU A 67 8.03 8.22 -19.50
N CYS A 68 8.64 7.40 -18.65
CA CYS A 68 9.71 7.81 -17.76
C CYS A 68 11.02 7.12 -18.14
N LYS A 69 12.14 7.79 -17.92
CA LYS A 69 13.47 7.27 -18.26
C LYS A 69 14.09 6.57 -17.07
N ILE A 70 14.69 5.40 -17.28
CA ILE A 70 15.42 4.68 -16.23
C ILE A 70 16.79 5.32 -16.06
N VAL A 71 17.07 5.83 -14.86
CA VAL A 71 18.35 6.48 -14.52
C VAL A 71 19.30 5.56 -13.77
N ASN A 72 18.75 4.58 -13.03
CA ASN A 72 19.55 3.60 -12.32
C ASN A 72 18.86 2.24 -12.35
N LYS A 73 19.66 1.18 -12.45
CA LYS A 73 19.23 -0.22 -12.42
C LYS A 73 20.27 -1.05 -11.68
N THR A 74 19.85 -1.78 -10.67
CA THR A 74 20.70 -2.71 -9.92
C THR A 74 19.95 -4.02 -9.72
N LEU A 75 20.56 -5.14 -10.11
CA LEU A 75 20.04 -6.48 -9.88
C LEU A 75 20.80 -7.12 -8.72
N ILE A 76 20.05 -7.59 -7.71
CA ILE A 76 20.58 -8.24 -6.51
C ILE A 76 20.11 -9.69 -6.50
N ASP A 77 21.08 -10.61 -6.41
CA ASP A 77 20.86 -12.07 -6.31
C ASP A 77 19.94 -12.66 -7.39
N ASP A 78 19.91 -12.07 -8.59
CA ASP A 78 19.04 -12.44 -9.73
C ASP A 78 17.54 -12.53 -9.40
N LYS A 79 17.13 -11.98 -8.24
CA LYS A 79 15.76 -12.06 -7.72
C LYS A 79 15.17 -10.68 -7.47
N LEU A 80 16.00 -9.70 -7.10
CA LEU A 80 15.55 -8.38 -6.69
C LEU A 80 16.12 -7.32 -7.62
N LEU A 81 15.23 -6.64 -8.33
CA LEU A 81 15.56 -5.54 -9.21
C LEU A 81 15.24 -4.21 -8.52
N ILE A 82 16.24 -3.37 -8.33
CA ILE A 82 16.08 -1.98 -7.90
C ILE A 82 16.22 -1.08 -9.13
N ILE A 83 15.19 -0.28 -9.40
CA ILE A 83 15.22 0.72 -10.48
C ILE A 83 14.89 2.10 -9.93
N SER A 84 15.58 3.11 -10.45
CA SER A 84 15.21 4.51 -10.26
C SER A 84 14.86 5.11 -11.62
N ILE A 85 13.79 5.89 -11.64
CA ILE A 85 13.30 6.56 -12.85
C ILE A 85 13.26 8.07 -12.62
N GLU A 86 13.45 8.83 -13.69
CA GLU A 86 13.15 10.26 -13.72
C GLU A 86 11.66 10.46 -14.05
N ALA A 87 10.98 11.28 -13.25
CA ALA A 87 9.55 11.54 -13.39
C ALA A 87 9.25 13.05 -13.26
N SER A 88 8.15 13.49 -13.87
CA SER A 88 7.70 14.87 -13.73
C SER A 88 7.21 15.16 -12.31
N GLN A 89 7.28 16.43 -11.90
CA GLN A 89 6.80 16.86 -10.59
C GLN A 89 5.31 16.55 -10.38
N ASP A 90 4.49 16.65 -11.45
CA ASP A 90 3.06 16.32 -11.43
C ASP A 90 2.81 14.87 -11.00
N LEU A 91 3.69 13.93 -11.39
CA LEU A 91 3.58 12.54 -10.97
C LEU A 91 4.17 12.32 -9.57
N ILE A 92 5.27 13.00 -9.23
CA ILE A 92 6.00 12.80 -7.97
C ILE A 92 5.22 13.31 -6.76
N GLN A 93 4.69 14.54 -6.82
CA GLN A 93 4.04 15.19 -5.70
C GLN A 93 2.95 14.31 -5.03
N PRO A 94 1.99 13.74 -5.77
CA PRO A 94 0.96 12.89 -5.17
C PRO A 94 1.47 11.54 -4.67
N LEU A 95 2.67 11.09 -5.05
CA LEU A 95 3.23 9.79 -4.65
C LEU A 95 4.04 9.83 -3.34
N VAL A 96 4.26 11.01 -2.75
CA VAL A 96 5.03 11.17 -1.49
C VAL A 96 4.33 10.52 -0.29
N HIS A 97 3.03 10.26 -0.39
CA HIS A 97 2.24 9.70 0.69
C HIS A 97 2.50 8.20 0.91
N PRO A 98 2.49 7.70 2.16
CA PRO A 98 2.60 6.26 2.41
C PRO A 98 1.41 5.50 1.81
N GLY A 99 1.69 4.32 1.27
CA GLY A 99 0.70 3.55 0.50
C GLY A 99 0.66 3.91 -0.99
N SER A 100 1.45 4.87 -1.44
CA SER A 100 1.54 5.19 -2.86
C SER A 100 2.17 4.06 -3.66
N TYR A 101 1.60 3.80 -4.83
CA TYR A 101 2.09 2.84 -5.81
C TYR A 101 1.74 3.29 -7.23
N VAL A 102 2.38 2.67 -8.21
CA VAL A 102 2.11 2.90 -9.65
C VAL A 102 2.01 1.57 -10.36
N PHE A 103 1.45 1.57 -11.56
CA PHE A 103 1.61 0.44 -12.46
C PHE A 103 2.81 0.68 -13.37
N LEU A 104 3.76 -0.23 -13.32
CA LEU A 104 4.93 -0.25 -14.20
C LEU A 104 4.75 -1.25 -15.32
N ARG A 105 5.20 -0.89 -16.51
CA ARG A 105 5.17 -1.78 -17.67
C ARG A 105 6.28 -1.42 -18.67
N ASN A 106 6.81 -2.45 -19.34
CA ASN A 106 7.62 -2.25 -20.53
C ASN A 106 6.73 -1.72 -21.69
N PRO A 107 7.03 -0.54 -22.26
CA PRO A 107 6.16 0.14 -23.21
C PRO A 107 5.83 -0.70 -24.47
N ASN A 108 6.70 -1.66 -24.82
CA ASN A 108 6.54 -2.53 -25.98
C ASN A 108 5.45 -3.61 -25.82
N PHE A 109 4.94 -3.81 -24.60
CA PHE A 109 3.91 -4.80 -24.30
C PHE A 109 2.51 -4.19 -24.18
N LYS A 110 1.48 -5.02 -24.05
CA LYS A 110 0.08 -4.56 -23.90
C LYS A 110 -0.24 -4.25 -22.43
N GLU A 111 -1.30 -3.48 -22.18
CA GLU A 111 -1.71 -3.00 -20.84
C GLU A 111 -1.92 -4.09 -19.79
N TYR A 112 -2.30 -5.32 -20.17
CA TYR A 112 -2.43 -6.41 -19.21
C TYR A 112 -1.07 -6.84 -18.59
N PHE A 113 0.07 -6.36 -19.10
CA PHE A 113 1.39 -6.48 -18.47
C PHE A 113 1.65 -5.45 -17.37
N ASP A 114 0.74 -4.51 -17.13
CA ASP A 114 0.84 -3.55 -16.03
C ASP A 114 1.01 -4.29 -14.70
N ALA A 115 2.08 -3.99 -13.97
CA ALA A 115 2.40 -4.56 -12.67
C ALA A 115 2.27 -3.48 -11.59
N PRO A 116 1.42 -3.65 -10.56
CA PRO A 116 1.35 -2.71 -9.44
C PRO A 116 2.63 -2.84 -8.60
N ILE A 117 3.39 -1.75 -8.48
CA ILE A 117 4.65 -1.70 -7.73
C ILE A 117 4.60 -0.54 -6.75
N SER A 118 4.83 -0.86 -5.48
CA SER A 118 4.91 0.13 -4.40
C SER A 118 6.14 1.02 -4.53
N ILE A 119 5.99 2.28 -4.15
CA ILE A 119 7.10 3.23 -4.10
C ILE A 119 8.04 2.85 -2.96
N MET A 120 9.35 2.76 -3.23
CA MET A 120 10.36 2.53 -2.19
C MET A 120 10.89 3.85 -1.64
N ASP A 121 11.30 4.77 -2.52
CA ASP A 121 11.76 6.10 -2.13
C ASP A 121 11.44 7.12 -3.21
N ILE A 122 11.35 8.39 -2.80
CA ILE A 122 11.19 9.54 -3.68
C ILE A 122 12.22 10.58 -3.27
N ASP A 123 13.06 10.94 -4.23
CA ASP A 123 13.97 12.07 -4.16
C ASP A 123 13.37 13.23 -4.96
N SER A 124 12.79 14.19 -4.23
CA SER A 124 12.16 15.36 -4.82
C SER A 124 13.16 16.38 -5.35
N ASP A 125 14.41 16.36 -4.91
CA ASP A 125 15.44 17.30 -5.38
C ASP A 125 15.94 16.89 -6.77
N ASN A 126 16.11 15.58 -6.98
CA ASN A 126 16.53 15.00 -8.25
C ASN A 126 15.37 14.55 -9.14
N ASN A 127 14.11 14.73 -8.72
CA ASN A 127 12.91 14.24 -9.40
C ASN A 127 12.97 12.74 -9.75
N THR A 128 13.43 11.91 -8.81
CA THR A 128 13.52 10.46 -9.03
C THR A 128 12.60 9.65 -8.12
N ILE A 129 12.07 8.57 -8.69
CA ILE A 129 11.28 7.57 -7.97
C ILE A 129 12.04 6.25 -8.01
N THR A 130 12.26 5.66 -6.84
CA THR A 130 12.93 4.37 -6.71
C THR A 130 11.94 3.26 -6.36
N PHE A 131 12.09 2.12 -7.02
CA PHE A 131 11.29 0.92 -6.84
C PHE A 131 12.19 -0.28 -6.54
N ALA A 132 11.64 -1.24 -5.78
CA ALA A 132 12.21 -2.56 -5.63
C ALA A 132 11.19 -3.60 -6.12
N ILE A 133 11.62 -4.48 -7.02
CA ILE A 133 10.76 -5.42 -7.76
C ILE A 133 11.33 -6.82 -7.61
N GLU A 134 10.54 -7.74 -7.08
CA GLU A 134 10.89 -9.15 -7.05
C GLU A 134 10.58 -9.83 -8.39
N ILE A 135 11.57 -10.47 -9.01
CA ILE A 135 11.46 -11.04 -10.36
C ILE A 135 10.86 -12.46 -10.31
N ASN A 136 9.53 -12.53 -10.18
CA ASN A 136 8.82 -13.81 -10.01
C ASN A 136 7.85 -14.18 -11.14
N GLY A 137 7.59 -13.31 -12.11
CA GLY A 137 6.55 -13.56 -13.11
C GLY A 137 6.79 -12.94 -14.48
N VAL A 138 5.89 -13.23 -15.42
CA VAL A 138 5.98 -12.74 -16.80
C VAL A 138 6.06 -11.22 -16.89
N LYS A 139 5.36 -10.49 -16.01
CA LYS A 139 5.35 -9.02 -16.00
C LYS A 139 6.69 -8.44 -15.54
N THR A 140 7.19 -8.93 -14.40
CA THR A 140 8.43 -8.43 -13.79
C THR A 140 9.65 -8.78 -14.63
N LYS A 141 9.68 -9.96 -15.27
CA LYS A 141 10.72 -10.32 -16.25
C LYS A 141 10.75 -9.38 -17.46
N LYS A 142 9.59 -8.92 -17.94
CA LYS A 142 9.54 -7.92 -19.03
C LYS A 142 10.00 -6.53 -18.62
N ILE A 143 9.87 -6.17 -17.35
CA ILE A 143 10.43 -4.93 -16.79
C ILE A 143 11.95 -5.08 -16.65
N GLU A 144 12.44 -6.22 -16.18
CA GLU A 144 13.86 -6.53 -16.06
C GLU A 144 14.62 -6.44 -17.39
N GLU A 145 13.99 -6.74 -18.52
CA GLU A 145 14.59 -6.61 -19.87
C GLU A 145 15.00 -5.16 -20.23
N LEU A 146 14.45 -4.14 -19.56
CA LEU A 146 14.77 -2.73 -19.82
C LEU A 146 16.12 -2.35 -19.22
N ASN A 147 16.90 -1.53 -19.92
CA ASN A 147 18.21 -1.05 -19.50
C ASN A 147 18.17 0.41 -19.00
N ILE A 148 19.28 0.87 -18.44
CA ILE A 148 19.46 2.30 -18.15
C ILE A 148 19.33 3.07 -19.46
N GLU A 149 18.75 4.27 -19.42
CA GLU A 149 18.35 5.10 -20.55
C GLU A 149 17.10 4.64 -21.31
N ASP A 150 16.62 3.40 -21.11
CA ASP A 150 15.36 2.96 -21.70
C ASP A 150 14.15 3.65 -21.04
N ASN A 151 13.05 3.67 -21.80
CA ASN A 151 11.78 4.18 -21.31
C ASN A 151 10.96 3.06 -20.64
N ILE A 152 10.36 3.40 -19.51
CA ILE A 152 9.37 2.59 -18.81
C ILE A 152 8.03 3.34 -18.76
N MET A 153 6.95 2.60 -18.96
CA MET A 153 5.60 3.15 -18.84
C MET A 153 5.17 3.12 -17.38
N VAL A 154 4.70 4.27 -16.89
CA VAL A 154 4.25 4.46 -15.50
C VAL A 154 2.83 4.99 -15.51
N ARG A 155 1.87 4.23 -14.97
CA ARG A 155 0.48 4.68 -14.80
C ARG A 155 0.19 4.92 -13.33
N GLY A 156 -0.34 6.09 -13.00
CA GLY A 156 -0.53 6.52 -11.61
C GLY A 156 -0.98 7.98 -11.52
N PRO A 157 -1.05 8.54 -10.30
CA PRO A 157 -0.68 7.96 -8.99
C PRO A 157 -1.79 7.12 -8.34
N TYR A 158 -1.47 6.03 -7.63
CA TYR A 158 -2.42 5.31 -6.76
C TYR A 158 -1.95 5.34 -5.31
N TRP A 159 -2.86 5.18 -4.34
CA TRP A 159 -2.55 5.39 -2.92
C TRP A 159 -2.96 4.25 -1.98
N ASN A 160 -3.63 3.22 -2.49
CA ASN A 160 -4.20 2.15 -1.65
C ASN A 160 -3.23 1.00 -1.34
N GLY A 161 -1.92 1.23 -1.37
CA GLY A 161 -0.88 0.21 -1.12
C GLY A 161 -0.73 -0.16 0.36
N VAL A 162 -1.35 0.59 1.27
CA VAL A 162 -1.35 0.33 2.71
C VAL A 162 -2.77 0.43 3.25
N LEU A 163 -3.21 -0.53 4.05
CA LEU A 163 -4.47 -0.54 4.77
C LEU A 163 -4.28 -0.06 6.21
N GLY A 164 -5.33 0.51 6.81
CA GLY A 164 -5.21 1.19 8.11
C GLY A 164 -4.45 2.51 8.01
N LEU A 165 -4.49 3.19 6.85
CA LEU A 165 -3.74 4.43 6.61
C LEU A 165 -4.06 5.53 7.64
N ARG A 166 -5.31 5.58 8.11
CA ARG A 166 -5.74 6.49 9.18
C ARG A 166 -4.91 6.34 10.46
N ASN A 167 -4.50 5.13 10.80
CA ASN A 167 -3.71 4.86 12.00
C ASN A 167 -2.28 5.40 11.85
N ILE A 168 -1.71 5.30 10.65
CA ILE A 168 -0.41 5.92 10.31
C ILE A 168 -0.50 7.45 10.43
N LEU A 169 -1.55 8.05 9.86
CA LEU A 169 -1.70 9.51 9.86
C LEU A 169 -1.92 10.08 11.27
N LYS A 170 -2.61 9.34 12.15
CA LYS A 170 -2.87 9.74 13.55
C LYS A 170 -1.69 9.51 14.48
N ALA A 171 -0.81 8.55 14.18
CA ALA A 171 0.34 8.25 15.01
C ALA A 171 1.33 9.42 15.00
N SER A 172 1.49 10.07 16.15
CA SER A 172 2.39 11.21 16.33
C SER A 172 2.89 11.27 17.77
N LYS A 173 4.12 11.78 17.96
CA LYS A 173 4.75 12.03 19.28
C LYS A 173 4.70 10.84 20.23
N GLY A 174 4.78 9.61 19.71
CA GLY A 174 4.77 8.37 20.49
C GLY A 174 5.82 7.38 20.03
N ASN A 175 5.66 6.11 20.41
CA ASN A 175 6.49 5.02 19.92
C ASN A 175 5.72 4.26 18.83
N SER A 176 6.37 3.92 17.72
CA SER A 176 5.75 3.10 16.66
C SER A 176 6.67 1.93 16.31
N ILE A 177 6.08 0.78 16.00
CA ILE A 177 6.82 -0.41 15.59
C ILE A 177 6.51 -0.70 14.13
N ILE A 178 7.55 -0.90 13.32
CA ILE A 178 7.45 -1.36 11.93
C ILE A 178 8.03 -2.76 11.86
N ILE A 179 7.27 -3.71 11.34
CA ILE A 179 7.69 -5.09 11.08
C ILE A 179 7.73 -5.26 9.58
N ALA A 180 8.89 -5.60 9.01
CA ALA A 180 9.05 -5.76 7.58
C ALA A 180 9.76 -7.07 7.23
N ARG A 181 9.22 -7.80 6.26
CA ARG A 181 9.78 -9.07 5.79
C ARG A 181 9.93 -9.10 4.27
N SER A 182 11.08 -9.57 3.78
CA SER A 182 11.37 -9.75 2.34
C SER A 182 11.07 -8.48 1.53
N ILE A 183 10.35 -8.55 0.40
CA ILE A 183 10.04 -7.40 -0.47
C ILE A 183 9.27 -6.29 0.27
N GLY A 184 8.63 -6.61 1.40
CA GLY A 184 7.98 -5.65 2.30
C GLY A 184 8.92 -4.59 2.88
N LEU A 185 10.23 -4.81 2.84
CA LEU A 185 11.24 -3.81 3.22
C LEU A 185 11.14 -2.53 2.37
N ALA A 186 10.72 -2.63 1.11
CA ALA A 186 10.58 -1.47 0.22
C ALA A 186 9.40 -0.55 0.60
N PRO A 187 8.13 -1.03 0.67
CA PRO A 187 7.00 -0.19 1.05
C PRO A 187 7.00 0.27 2.52
N MET A 188 7.89 -0.26 3.37
CA MET A 188 8.02 0.23 4.75
C MET A 188 8.65 1.64 4.81
N LEU A 189 9.51 2.00 3.84
CA LEU A 189 10.28 3.24 3.89
C LEU A 189 9.39 4.50 3.84
N PRO A 190 8.37 4.61 2.96
CA PRO A 190 7.42 5.73 3.01
C PRO A 190 6.66 5.82 4.33
N VAL A 191 6.32 4.67 4.94
CA VAL A 191 5.65 4.63 6.26
C VAL A 191 6.58 5.12 7.36
N LEU A 192 7.83 4.65 7.37
CA LEU A 192 8.87 5.13 8.26
C LEU A 192 9.07 6.65 8.15
N LYS A 193 9.22 7.18 6.93
CA LYS A 193 9.37 8.61 6.66
C LYS A 193 8.20 9.41 7.22
N LYS A 194 6.97 8.89 7.06
CA LYS A 194 5.78 9.55 7.62
C LYS A 194 5.74 9.51 9.15
N LEU A 195 6.05 8.39 9.78
CA LEU A 195 6.05 8.28 11.24
C LEU A 195 7.15 9.12 11.88
N TYR A 196 8.33 9.14 11.27
CA TYR A 196 9.45 9.96 11.71
C TYR A 196 9.14 11.46 11.60
N SER A 197 8.54 11.92 10.49
CA SER A 197 8.12 13.32 10.34
C SER A 197 6.99 13.73 11.29
N ASN A 198 6.22 12.76 11.80
CA ASN A 198 5.23 12.96 12.86
C ASN A 198 5.83 12.90 14.29
N GLU A 199 7.17 12.95 14.42
CA GLU A 199 7.92 12.92 15.70
C GLU A 199 7.75 11.61 16.50
N ASN A 200 7.50 10.48 15.84
CA ASN A 200 7.49 9.18 16.52
C ASN A 200 8.92 8.64 16.70
N LYS A 201 9.17 7.98 17.84
CA LYS A 201 10.32 7.09 18.01
C LYS A 201 9.98 5.76 17.35
N VAL A 202 10.73 5.37 16.33
CA VAL A 202 10.41 4.19 15.52
C VAL A 202 11.38 3.05 15.83
N THR A 203 10.82 1.89 16.16
CA THR A 203 11.54 0.62 16.19
C THR A 203 11.19 -0.17 14.93
N VAL A 204 12.21 -0.59 14.17
CA VAL A 204 12.05 -1.36 12.94
C VAL A 204 12.57 -2.77 13.18
N ILE A 205 11.70 -3.75 13.01
CA ILE A 205 12.00 -5.18 13.04
C ILE A 205 12.10 -5.67 11.60
N ILE A 206 13.28 -6.15 11.19
CA ILE A 206 13.55 -6.59 9.83
C ILE A 206 13.83 -8.09 9.79
N ASP A 207 13.15 -8.75 8.86
CA ASP A 207 13.41 -10.12 8.44
C ASP A 207 13.73 -10.14 6.93
N LYS A 208 15.00 -10.30 6.58
CA LYS A 208 15.43 -10.35 5.17
C LYS A 208 14.95 -11.59 4.42
N ALA A 209 14.44 -12.61 5.12
CA ALA A 209 14.05 -13.90 4.58
C ALA A 209 15.14 -14.50 3.67
N GLU A 210 14.87 -14.64 2.37
CA GLU A 210 15.79 -15.25 1.40
C GLU A 210 16.89 -14.30 0.89
N TYR A 211 16.80 -13.00 1.17
CA TYR A 211 17.81 -12.04 0.71
C TYR A 211 19.09 -12.14 1.54
N LYS A 212 20.25 -12.07 0.87
CA LYS A 212 21.54 -12.09 1.58
C LYS A 212 21.74 -10.84 2.43
N GLU A 213 21.27 -9.69 1.93
CA GLU A 213 21.46 -8.38 2.54
C GLU A 213 20.14 -7.61 2.69
N ILE A 214 20.12 -6.67 3.64
CA ILE A 214 19.04 -5.71 3.83
C ILE A 214 19.23 -4.59 2.78
N PHE A 215 18.59 -4.72 1.62
CA PHE A 215 18.76 -3.78 0.51
C PHE A 215 18.29 -2.34 0.82
N THR A 216 17.52 -2.13 1.90
CA THR A 216 17.08 -0.80 2.35
C THR A 216 18.01 -0.16 3.40
N LYS A 217 19.12 -0.81 3.76
CA LYS A 217 20.01 -0.38 4.87
C LYS A 217 20.51 1.06 4.73
N GLU A 218 20.91 1.50 3.54
CA GLU A 218 21.37 2.87 3.31
C GLU A 218 20.26 3.92 3.49
N TYR A 219 19.01 3.57 3.18
CA TYR A 219 17.85 4.45 3.39
C TYR A 219 17.52 4.57 4.89
N LEU A 220 17.69 3.49 5.64
CA LEU A 220 17.42 3.47 7.09
C LEU A 220 18.41 4.30 7.89
N LYS A 221 19.69 4.36 7.47
CA LYS A 221 20.73 5.17 8.14
C LYS A 221 20.40 6.67 8.20
N LYS A 222 19.51 7.16 7.34
CA LYS A 222 19.06 8.55 7.33
C LYS A 222 18.18 8.91 8.53
N TYR A 223 17.70 7.93 9.29
CA TYR A 223 16.77 8.11 10.38
C TYR A 223 17.37 7.60 11.71
N ASN A 224 17.13 8.33 12.79
CA ASN A 224 17.49 7.87 14.13
C ASN A 224 16.45 6.87 14.65
N ILE A 225 16.62 5.61 14.27
CA ILE A 225 15.70 4.50 14.61
C ILE A 225 16.41 3.39 15.38
N GLU A 226 15.63 2.60 16.10
CA GLU A 226 16.09 1.34 16.66
C GLU A 226 15.84 0.22 15.65
N LEU A 227 16.91 -0.40 15.15
CA LEU A 227 16.84 -1.46 14.16
C LEU A 227 17.13 -2.82 14.81
N ILE A 228 16.22 -3.77 14.64
CA ILE A 228 16.33 -5.15 15.16
C ILE A 228 16.21 -6.11 13.98
N GLU A 229 17.27 -6.86 13.69
CA GLU A 229 17.25 -7.95 12.69
C GLU A 229 16.92 -9.26 13.39
N ILE A 230 15.81 -9.90 13.01
CA ILE A 230 15.36 -11.18 13.60
C ILE A 230 14.53 -11.97 12.58
N SER A 231 14.61 -13.29 12.64
CA SER A 231 13.68 -14.15 11.89
C SER A 231 12.29 -14.04 12.49
N THR A 232 11.34 -13.46 11.75
CA THR A 232 9.98 -13.23 12.23
C THR A 232 9.08 -14.44 12.01
N PHE A 233 9.39 -15.26 11.00
CA PHE A 233 8.47 -16.26 10.49
C PHE A 233 9.20 -17.48 9.91
N GLU A 234 8.83 -18.66 10.39
CA GLU A 234 9.44 -19.94 10.01
C GLU A 234 8.37 -21.02 9.93
N ALA A 235 8.44 -21.88 8.90
CA ALA A 235 7.54 -23.02 8.71
C ALA A 235 6.03 -22.72 8.83
N GLY A 236 5.59 -21.52 8.44
CA GLY A 236 4.17 -21.12 8.48
C GLY A 236 3.71 -20.48 9.79
N GLU A 237 4.62 -20.30 10.76
CA GLU A 237 4.31 -19.73 12.07
C GLU A 237 5.27 -18.59 12.44
N LEU A 238 4.84 -17.74 13.38
CA LEU A 238 5.73 -16.75 13.98
C LEU A 238 6.76 -17.45 14.89
N THR A 239 8.02 -17.05 14.80
CA THR A 239 9.07 -17.61 15.67
C THR A 239 8.81 -17.23 17.14
N ASN A 240 9.20 -18.11 18.07
CA ASN A 240 9.00 -17.83 19.51
C ASN A 240 9.82 -16.63 19.98
N GLU A 241 11.01 -16.44 19.41
CA GLU A 241 11.86 -15.29 19.70
C GLU A 241 11.19 -13.98 19.28
N PHE A 242 10.62 -13.93 18.07
CA PHE A 242 9.87 -12.76 17.59
C PHE A 242 8.63 -12.48 18.45
N LYS A 243 7.85 -13.51 18.81
CA LYS A 243 6.68 -13.33 19.68
C LYS A 243 7.08 -12.69 21.01
N LYS A 244 8.13 -13.20 21.65
CA LYS A 244 8.62 -12.68 22.93
C LYS A 244 9.09 -11.24 22.79
N LEU A 245 9.93 -10.96 21.78
CA LEU A 245 10.42 -9.61 21.49
C LEU A 245 9.26 -8.62 21.29
N LEU A 246 8.28 -8.99 20.46
CA LEU A 246 7.14 -8.11 20.17
C LEU A 246 6.31 -7.82 21.42
N HIS A 247 6.06 -8.83 22.28
CA HIS A 247 5.38 -8.63 23.56
C HIS A 247 6.16 -7.70 24.50
N ASP A 248 7.47 -7.90 24.62
CA ASP A 248 8.33 -7.07 25.47
C ASP A 248 8.33 -5.62 24.98
N LEU A 249 8.49 -5.40 23.67
CA LEU A 249 8.43 -4.06 23.06
C LEU A 249 7.08 -3.37 23.26
N ILE A 250 5.97 -4.10 23.13
CA ILE A 250 4.63 -3.55 23.36
C ILE A 250 4.47 -3.11 24.81
N LYS A 251 4.91 -3.95 25.75
CA LYS A 251 4.81 -3.65 27.18
C LYS A 251 5.71 -2.49 27.61
N GLU A 252 6.93 -2.43 27.09
CA GLU A 252 7.91 -1.41 27.43
C GLU A 252 7.58 -0.05 26.79
N LYS A 253 7.26 -0.05 25.49
CA LYS A 253 7.16 1.18 24.70
C LYS A 253 5.73 1.66 24.51
N ASN A 254 4.73 0.83 24.79
CA ASN A 254 3.31 1.13 24.60
C ASN A 254 3.05 1.81 23.24
N PRO A 255 3.26 1.10 22.11
CA PRO A 255 3.29 1.70 20.80
C PRO A 255 1.92 2.29 20.44
N ASN A 256 1.92 3.47 19.82
CA ASN A 256 0.70 4.09 19.29
C ASN A 256 0.26 3.47 17.95
N LEU A 257 1.15 2.72 17.30
CA LEU A 257 0.95 2.05 16.03
C LEU A 257 1.92 0.88 15.86
N ILE A 258 1.40 -0.22 15.32
CA ILE A 258 2.19 -1.30 14.73
C ILE A 258 1.89 -1.36 13.22
N HIS A 259 2.92 -1.27 12.39
CA HIS A 259 2.83 -1.44 10.94
C HIS A 259 3.48 -2.75 10.51
N CYS A 260 2.81 -3.54 9.67
CA CYS A 260 3.38 -4.76 9.11
C CYS A 260 3.43 -4.71 7.57
N ALA A 261 4.64 -4.79 7.01
CA ALA A 261 4.90 -4.92 5.59
C ALA A 261 5.45 -6.31 5.28
N GLY A 262 4.59 -7.19 4.78
CA GLY A 262 4.95 -8.57 4.45
C GLY A 262 3.76 -9.36 3.91
N ALA A 263 3.95 -10.66 3.72
CA ALA A 263 2.90 -11.54 3.18
C ALA A 263 1.65 -11.59 4.09
N ASP A 264 0.48 -11.85 3.50
CA ASP A 264 -0.81 -11.92 4.21
C ASP A 264 -0.79 -12.85 5.42
N ILE A 265 -0.05 -13.96 5.36
CA ILE A 265 0.07 -14.90 6.47
C ILE A 265 0.80 -14.31 7.69
N LEU A 266 1.83 -13.48 7.46
CA LEU A 266 2.54 -12.77 8.52
C LEU A 266 1.61 -11.75 9.17
N ILE A 267 0.90 -10.97 8.35
CA ILE A 267 -0.07 -9.98 8.81
C ILE A 267 -1.16 -10.64 9.66
N TYR A 268 -1.73 -11.76 9.18
CA TYR A 268 -2.76 -12.51 9.88
C TYR A 268 -2.29 -13.01 11.25
N LYS A 269 -1.13 -13.66 11.31
CA LYS A 269 -0.60 -14.22 12.56
C LYS A 269 -0.22 -13.15 13.58
N ILE A 270 0.27 -12.00 13.14
CA ILE A 270 0.53 -10.87 14.04
C ILE A 270 -0.78 -10.32 14.59
N LEU A 271 -1.82 -10.16 13.75
CA LEU A 271 -3.14 -9.73 14.21
C LEU A 271 -3.75 -10.71 15.23
N GLU A 272 -3.60 -12.03 15.03
CA GLU A 272 -4.00 -13.03 16.02
C GLU A 272 -3.26 -12.87 17.36
N LEU A 273 -1.97 -12.54 17.32
CA LEU A 273 -1.14 -12.34 18.51
C LEU A 273 -1.51 -11.06 19.27
N LEU A 274 -1.80 -9.97 18.56
CA LEU A 274 -2.06 -8.64 19.13
C LEU A 274 -3.49 -8.46 19.63
N GLY A 275 -4.46 -9.16 19.03
CA GLY A 275 -5.87 -8.95 19.29
C GLY A 275 -6.35 -7.54 18.90
N ASP A 276 -7.31 -7.01 19.66
CA ASP A 276 -8.00 -5.74 19.36
C ASP A 276 -7.39 -4.50 20.05
N GLU A 277 -6.27 -4.66 20.76
CA GLU A 277 -5.77 -3.64 21.70
C GLU A 277 -4.89 -2.56 21.05
N GLN A 278 -4.34 -2.81 19.87
CA GLN A 278 -3.34 -1.95 19.23
C GLN A 278 -3.85 -1.38 17.90
N ASN A 279 -3.52 -0.10 17.64
CA ASN A 279 -3.71 0.46 16.30
C ASN A 279 -2.77 -0.24 15.33
N TYR A 280 -3.31 -0.68 14.20
CA TYR A 280 -2.57 -1.50 13.26
C TYR A 280 -2.70 -0.99 11.83
N SER A 281 -1.63 -1.13 11.05
CA SER A 281 -1.64 -0.89 9.61
C SER A 281 -0.83 -1.97 8.91
N CYS A 282 -1.12 -2.25 7.64
CA CYS A 282 -0.37 -3.25 6.88
C CYS A 282 -0.31 -2.93 5.40
N CYS A 283 0.63 -3.53 4.68
CA CYS A 283 0.62 -3.45 3.22
C CYS A 283 -0.64 -4.12 2.64
N ASN A 284 -1.06 -3.65 1.47
CA ASN A 284 -2.17 -4.21 0.73
C ASN A 284 -1.64 -5.15 -0.36
N ASN A 285 -1.73 -6.46 -0.12
CA ASN A 285 -1.24 -7.48 -1.06
C ASN A 285 -2.33 -7.96 -2.04
N ALA A 286 -3.44 -7.23 -2.18
CA ALA A 286 -4.50 -7.59 -3.10
C ALA A 286 -3.96 -7.69 -4.54
N LYS A 287 -4.45 -8.68 -5.29
CA LYS A 287 -4.14 -8.80 -6.72
C LYS A 287 -4.80 -7.64 -7.46
N MET A 288 -4.02 -6.82 -8.15
CA MET A 288 -4.54 -5.66 -8.89
C MET A 288 -4.27 -5.77 -10.39
N CYS A 289 -5.22 -5.27 -11.19
CA CYS A 289 -5.13 -5.17 -12.65
C CYS A 289 -5.43 -3.74 -13.11
N CYS A 290 -6.67 -3.27 -12.98
CA CYS A 290 -6.99 -1.88 -13.32
C CYS A 290 -6.53 -0.86 -12.27
N GLY A 291 -6.57 -1.19 -10.97
CA GLY A 291 -6.45 -0.22 -9.87
C GLY A 291 -7.73 0.61 -9.63
N GLU A 292 -8.66 0.61 -10.58
CA GLU A 292 -9.88 1.42 -10.56
C GLU A 292 -11.10 0.75 -9.89
N GLY A 293 -10.93 -0.45 -9.32
CA GLY A 293 -12.03 -1.19 -8.72
C GLY A 293 -13.00 -1.82 -9.71
N VAL A 294 -12.85 -1.60 -11.03
CA VAL A 294 -13.80 -2.06 -12.07
C VAL A 294 -13.62 -3.55 -12.42
N CYS A 295 -12.39 -4.01 -12.66
CA CYS A 295 -12.12 -5.34 -13.24
C CYS A 295 -12.39 -6.55 -12.32
N GLY A 296 -12.65 -6.35 -11.04
CA GLY A 296 -12.87 -7.43 -10.09
C GLY A 296 -11.62 -8.14 -9.53
N ALA A 297 -10.42 -7.93 -10.08
CA ALA A 297 -9.20 -8.63 -9.63
C ALA A 297 -8.89 -8.42 -8.13
N CYS A 298 -9.14 -7.20 -7.63
CA CYS A 298 -8.88 -6.82 -6.23
C CYS A 298 -10.05 -7.15 -5.29
N THR A 299 -11.04 -7.93 -5.74
CA THR A 299 -12.24 -8.23 -4.96
C THR A 299 -12.05 -9.40 -4.01
N VAL A 300 -12.57 -9.25 -2.80
CA VAL A 300 -12.63 -10.31 -1.79
C VAL A 300 -14.07 -10.43 -1.30
N ARG A 301 -14.54 -11.67 -1.16
CA ARG A 301 -15.91 -11.99 -0.72
C ARG A 301 -15.93 -12.29 0.77
N PHE A 302 -16.91 -11.70 1.46
CA PHE A 302 -17.13 -11.88 2.89
C PHE A 302 -18.50 -12.54 3.14
N LYS A 303 -18.73 -12.96 4.39
CA LYS A 303 -20.06 -13.40 4.85
C LYS A 303 -21.12 -12.34 4.50
N GLY A 304 -22.34 -12.78 4.20
CA GLY A 304 -23.43 -11.89 3.77
C GLY A 304 -23.34 -11.40 2.32
N HIS A 305 -22.55 -12.05 1.45
CA HIS A 305 -22.37 -11.67 0.03
C HIS A 305 -21.78 -10.27 -0.18
N VAL A 306 -21.12 -9.73 0.85
CA VAL A 306 -20.41 -8.46 0.78
C VAL A 306 -19.15 -8.62 -0.06
N ILE A 307 -18.96 -7.72 -1.03
CA ILE A 307 -17.80 -7.65 -1.91
C ILE A 307 -16.97 -6.43 -1.51
N LYS A 308 -15.71 -6.65 -1.11
CA LYS A 308 -14.76 -5.57 -0.80
C LYS A 308 -13.79 -5.40 -1.97
N ARG A 309 -13.68 -4.18 -2.52
CA ARG A 309 -12.76 -3.82 -3.63
C ARG A 309 -11.46 -3.25 -3.06
N LEU A 310 -10.49 -4.10 -2.75
CA LEU A 310 -9.30 -3.73 -1.98
C LEU A 310 -8.35 -2.74 -2.68
N CYS A 311 -8.52 -2.43 -3.97
CA CYS A 311 -7.74 -1.39 -4.64
C CYS A 311 -8.29 0.03 -4.40
N LYS A 312 -9.52 0.16 -3.88
CA LYS A 312 -10.17 1.43 -3.53
C LYS A 312 -10.48 1.55 -2.04
N LEU A 313 -10.85 0.42 -1.42
CA LEU A 313 -11.35 0.34 -0.06
C LEU A 313 -10.23 0.51 0.96
N GLN A 314 -10.37 1.45 1.87
CA GLN A 314 -9.61 1.54 3.11
C GLN A 314 -10.40 0.88 4.23
N VAL A 315 -9.75 -0.07 4.91
CA VAL A 315 -10.31 -0.82 6.04
C VAL A 315 -9.27 -0.94 7.14
N GLU A 316 -9.72 -1.15 8.37
CA GLU A 316 -8.85 -1.60 9.45
C GLU A 316 -8.37 -3.03 9.15
N PRO A 317 -7.07 -3.33 9.26
CA PRO A 317 -6.51 -4.63 8.88
C PRO A 317 -7.17 -5.85 9.53
N LYS A 318 -7.72 -5.73 10.74
CA LYS A 318 -8.48 -6.82 11.38
C LYS A 318 -9.68 -7.30 10.56
N TYR A 319 -10.35 -6.40 9.85
CA TYR A 319 -11.50 -6.71 9.00
C TYR A 319 -11.11 -7.20 7.60
N LEU A 320 -9.81 -7.33 7.31
CA LEU A 320 -9.31 -7.90 6.06
C LEU A 320 -9.52 -9.42 6.02
N PHE A 321 -9.37 -10.08 7.18
CA PHE A 321 -9.43 -11.54 7.32
C PHE A 321 -10.72 -12.00 8.01
N GLU A 322 -11.27 -11.20 8.92
CA GLU A 322 -12.50 -11.54 9.63
C GLU A 322 -13.68 -11.74 8.66
N GLY A 323 -14.30 -12.92 8.68
CA GLY A 323 -15.46 -13.22 7.84
C GLY A 323 -15.16 -13.39 6.35
N ARG A 324 -13.89 -13.38 5.94
CA ARG A 324 -13.46 -13.67 4.56
C ARG A 324 -13.84 -15.11 4.20
N ARG A 325 -14.47 -15.29 3.04
CA ARG A 325 -14.74 -16.63 2.50
C ARG A 325 -13.45 -17.14 1.86
N LEU A 326 -12.90 -18.23 2.40
CA LEU A 326 -11.89 -19.04 1.74
C LEU A 326 -12.65 -19.86 0.69
N ILE A 327 -12.68 -19.39 -0.55
CA ILE A 327 -13.27 -20.11 -1.69
C ILE A 327 -12.13 -20.80 -2.42
#